data_AF-A0A3M1BKS8-F1
#
_entry.id   AF-A0A3M1BKS8-F1
#
_cell.length_a   1.000
_cell.length_b   1.000
_cell.length_c   1.000
_cell.angle_alpha   90.00
_cell.angle_beta   90.00
_cell.angle_gamma   90.00
#
_symmetry.space_group_name_H-M   'P 1'
#
loop_
_entity.id
_entity.type
_entity.pdbx_description
1 polymer ?
#
loop_
_entity_poly.entity_id
_entity_poly.type
_entity_poly.pdbx_seq_one_letter_code
_entity_poly.pdbx_strand_id
1 'polypeptide(L)'
;GHARRALERLRSALRPAQPGAVGEMPAALREQIEKTRQGFIEAMDDDFNTAGALGHLFDLVRAINQARDEGASADALAEAQNLLRELTAVLGLRLDEEPRGGAEAAPFIDLLVEIRTALREQKLWALSDRIRDRLLELGVALEDGKQGTTWRWKS
;
A
#
# COMPACT_ATOMS: atom_id res chain seq x y z
N GLY A 1 -9.67 -13.97 5.90
CA GLY A 1 -8.95 -15.26 5.71
C GLY A 1 -7.47 -15.02 5.50
N HIS A 2 -6.63 -16.05 5.62
CA HIS A 2 -5.17 -15.94 5.49
C HIS A 2 -4.72 -15.38 4.12
N ALA A 3 -5.37 -15.78 3.02
CA ALA A 3 -5.09 -15.28 1.67
C ALA A 3 -5.31 -13.75 1.52
N ARG A 4 -6.36 -13.19 2.15
CA ARG A 4 -6.62 -11.74 2.10
C ARG A 4 -5.50 -10.94 2.76
N ARG A 5 -5.05 -11.39 3.93
CA ARG A 5 -3.93 -10.75 4.65
C ARG A 5 -2.61 -10.84 3.89
N ALA A 6 -2.37 -11.94 3.19
CA ALA A 6 -1.21 -12.10 2.33
C ALA A 6 -1.21 -11.08 1.19
N LEU A 7 -2.35 -10.92 0.50
CA LEU A 7 -2.50 -9.93 -0.57
C LEU A 7 -2.36 -8.49 -0.06
N GLU A 8 -2.96 -8.16 1.08
CA GLU A 8 -2.78 -6.85 1.73
C GLU A 8 -1.32 -6.55 2.06
N ARG A 9 -0.59 -7.56 2.54
CA ARG A 9 0.84 -7.43 2.83
C ARG A 9 1.65 -7.19 1.55
N LEU A 10 1.39 -7.90 0.46
CA LEU A 10 2.04 -7.65 -0.84
C LEU A 10 1.77 -6.20 -1.32
N ARG A 11 0.50 -5.75 -1.24
CA ARG A 11 0.11 -4.39 -1.62
C ARG A 11 0.75 -3.30 -0.76
N SER A 12 1.06 -3.58 0.51
CA SER A 12 1.67 -2.59 1.41
C SER A 12 3.01 -2.02 0.89
N ALA A 13 3.76 -2.81 0.13
CA ALA A 13 5.02 -2.38 -0.47
C ALA A 13 4.83 -1.42 -1.65
N LEU A 14 3.64 -1.39 -2.28
CA LEU A 14 3.34 -0.50 -3.40
C LEU A 14 2.81 0.87 -2.97
N ARG A 15 2.71 1.13 -1.66
CA ARG A 15 2.37 2.47 -1.15
C ARG A 15 3.47 3.47 -1.57
N PRO A 16 3.10 4.73 -1.81
CA PRO A 16 4.06 5.76 -2.19
C PRO A 16 5.11 5.99 -1.10
N ALA A 17 6.21 6.64 -1.47
CA ALA A 17 7.18 7.16 -0.52
C ALA A 17 6.52 8.13 0.48
N GLN A 18 7.16 8.35 1.64
CA GLN A 18 6.66 9.34 2.59
C GLN A 18 6.67 10.75 1.96
N PRO A 19 5.69 11.62 2.28
CA PRO A 19 5.67 12.98 1.75
C PRO A 19 6.98 13.73 2.05
N GLY A 20 7.63 14.25 1.01
CA GLY A 20 8.91 14.98 1.14
C GLY A 20 10.16 14.10 1.28
N ALA A 21 10.04 12.77 1.12
CA ALA A 21 11.17 11.86 1.11
C ALA A 21 12.08 12.10 -0.11
N VAL A 22 13.35 12.38 0.15
CA VAL A 22 14.41 12.61 -0.86
C VAL A 22 15.59 11.67 -0.70
N GLY A 23 15.45 10.63 0.14
CA GLY A 23 16.51 9.65 0.41
C GLY A 23 16.83 8.79 -0.82
N GLU A 24 18.07 8.32 -0.85
CA GLU A 24 18.55 7.38 -1.86
C GLU A 24 18.11 5.94 -1.54
N MET A 25 18.29 5.03 -2.49
CA MET A 25 18.04 3.61 -2.28
C MET A 25 19.07 3.02 -1.30
N PRO A 26 18.64 2.45 -0.15
CA PRO A 26 19.55 1.79 0.77
C PRO A 26 20.24 0.60 0.12
N ALA A 27 21.50 0.35 0.46
CA ALA A 27 22.26 -0.80 -0.05
C ALA A 27 21.56 -2.14 0.25
N ALA A 28 20.92 -2.25 1.42
CA ALA A 28 20.15 -3.42 1.81
C ALA A 28 18.94 -3.66 0.89
N LEU A 29 18.27 -2.61 0.40
CA LEU A 29 17.18 -2.75 -0.57
C LEU A 29 17.72 -3.26 -1.91
N ARG A 30 18.83 -2.67 -2.39
CA ARG A 30 19.49 -3.11 -3.63
C ARG A 30 19.91 -4.59 -3.57
N GLU A 31 20.51 -5.01 -2.47
CA GLU A 31 20.88 -6.43 -2.26
C GLU A 31 19.63 -7.33 -2.23
N GLN A 32 18.55 -6.88 -1.60
CA GLN A 32 17.32 -7.65 -1.54
C GLN A 32 16.62 -7.79 -2.90
N ILE A 33 16.71 -6.78 -3.79
CA ILE A 33 16.20 -6.87 -5.16
C ILE A 33 16.84 -8.06 -5.88
N GLU A 34 18.18 -8.14 -5.86
CA GLU A 34 18.93 -9.22 -6.52
C GLU A 34 18.62 -10.59 -5.92
N LYS A 35 18.63 -10.69 -4.58
CA LYS A 35 18.26 -11.95 -3.88
C LYS A 35 16.86 -12.41 -4.20
N THR A 36 15.91 -11.48 -4.31
CA THR A 36 14.52 -11.81 -4.62
C THR A 36 14.38 -12.30 -6.05
N ARG A 37 15.04 -11.65 -7.02
CA ARG A 37 15.03 -12.08 -8.41
C ARG A 37 15.58 -13.50 -8.55
N GLN A 38 16.77 -13.74 -7.98
CA GLN A 38 17.43 -15.05 -8.08
C GLN A 38 16.62 -16.14 -7.36
N GLY A 39 16.23 -15.90 -6.10
CA GLY A 39 15.48 -16.89 -5.32
C GLY A 39 14.09 -17.19 -5.88
N PHE A 40 13.43 -16.21 -6.50
CA PHE A 40 12.17 -16.45 -7.20
C PHE A 40 12.36 -17.37 -8.41
N ILE A 41 13.38 -17.13 -9.24
CA ILE A 41 13.68 -17.96 -10.41
C ILE A 41 14.02 -19.38 -9.96
N GLU A 42 14.92 -19.54 -9.00
CA GLU A 42 15.31 -20.85 -8.46
C GLU A 42 14.11 -21.62 -7.90
N ALA A 43 13.23 -20.96 -7.15
CA ALA A 43 12.03 -21.59 -6.62
C ALA A 43 11.02 -21.96 -7.73
N MET A 44 10.90 -21.17 -8.78
CA MET A 44 9.96 -21.47 -9.88
C MET A 44 10.51 -22.55 -10.83
N ASP A 45 11.83 -22.64 -10.99
CA ASP A 45 12.50 -23.70 -11.73
C ASP A 45 12.48 -25.04 -10.97
N ASP A 46 12.39 -25.01 -9.63
CA ASP A 46 12.19 -26.18 -8.76
C ASP A 46 10.70 -26.53 -8.62
N ASP A 47 10.18 -27.30 -9.59
CA ASP A 47 8.80 -27.83 -9.60
C ASP A 47 7.71 -26.78 -9.32
N PHE A 48 7.91 -25.55 -9.83
CA PHE A 48 7.00 -24.42 -9.60
C PHE A 48 6.69 -24.18 -8.11
N ASN A 49 7.71 -24.21 -7.24
CA ASN A 49 7.57 -23.99 -5.80
C ASN A 49 7.14 -22.54 -5.46
N THR A 50 5.85 -22.28 -5.61
CA THR A 50 5.22 -20.99 -5.33
C THR A 50 5.34 -20.57 -3.87
N ALA A 51 5.47 -21.50 -2.92
CA ALA A 51 5.63 -21.18 -1.51
C ALA A 51 7.01 -20.56 -1.25
N GLY A 52 8.07 -21.12 -1.83
CA GLY A 52 9.41 -20.55 -1.83
C GLY A 52 9.45 -19.19 -2.54
N ALA A 53 8.85 -19.12 -3.74
CA ALA A 53 8.75 -17.88 -4.51
C ALA A 53 8.05 -16.76 -3.71
N LEU A 54 6.92 -17.06 -3.06
CA LEU A 54 6.20 -16.11 -2.19
C LEU A 54 7.04 -15.68 -0.98
N GLY A 55 7.88 -16.56 -0.43
CA GLY A 55 8.82 -16.22 0.64
C GLY A 55 9.74 -15.07 0.22
N HIS A 56 10.39 -15.21 -0.93
CA HIS A 56 11.26 -14.16 -1.48
C HIS A 56 10.52 -12.84 -1.73
N LEU A 57 9.28 -12.91 -2.24
CA LEU A 57 8.44 -11.71 -2.42
C LEU A 57 8.12 -11.01 -1.09
N PHE A 58 7.86 -11.77 -0.03
CA PHE A 58 7.58 -11.20 1.28
C PHE A 58 8.80 -10.57 1.97
N ASP A 59 10.00 -11.06 1.66
CA ASP A 59 11.25 -10.44 2.10
C ASP A 59 11.50 -9.12 1.36
N LEU A 60 11.25 -9.07 0.04
CA LEU A 60 11.28 -7.83 -0.74
C LEU A 60 10.28 -6.79 -0.19
N VAL A 61 9.05 -7.21 0.12
CA VAL A 61 8.04 -6.35 0.75
C VAL A 61 8.57 -5.73 2.05
N ARG A 62 9.29 -6.52 2.87
CA ARG A 62 9.86 -6.03 4.12
C ARG A 62 10.94 -4.98 3.87
N ALA A 63 11.84 -5.23 2.93
CA ALA A 63 12.91 -4.30 2.58
C ALA A 63 12.36 -2.99 1.99
N ILE A 64 11.34 -3.05 1.14
CA ILE A 64 10.68 -1.85 0.59
C ILE A 64 10.06 -1.01 1.71
N ASN A 65 9.31 -1.65 2.61
CA ASN A 65 8.68 -0.95 3.72
C ASN A 65 9.72 -0.31 4.65
N GLN A 66 10.81 -1.01 4.94
CA GLN A 66 11.92 -0.48 5.74
C GLN A 66 12.58 0.73 5.08
N ALA A 67 12.92 0.64 3.79
CA ALA A 67 13.51 1.75 3.05
C ALA A 67 12.58 2.98 2.98
N ARG A 68 11.28 2.77 2.83
CA ARG A 68 10.29 3.85 2.90
C ARG A 68 10.28 4.51 4.27
N ASP A 69 10.35 3.72 5.34
CA ASP A 69 10.36 4.23 6.71
C ASP A 69 11.65 4.99 7.04
N GLU A 70 12.76 4.65 6.36
CA GLU A 70 14.04 5.37 6.38
C GLU A 70 14.06 6.64 5.50
N GLY A 71 12.97 6.93 4.77
CA GLY A 71 12.83 8.15 3.97
C GLY A 71 13.36 8.04 2.54
N ALA A 72 13.47 6.83 1.99
CA ALA A 72 13.76 6.63 0.57
C ALA A 72 12.72 7.34 -0.31
N SER A 73 13.19 8.03 -1.34
CA SER A 73 12.36 8.73 -2.33
C SER A 73 11.56 7.77 -3.19
N ALA A 74 10.59 8.31 -3.96
CA ALA A 74 9.81 7.50 -4.89
C ALA A 74 10.70 6.80 -5.93
N ASP A 75 11.68 7.50 -6.49
CA ASP A 75 12.62 6.95 -7.46
C ASP A 75 13.49 5.85 -6.84
N ALA A 76 13.91 6.02 -5.59
CA ALA A 76 14.68 5.03 -4.85
C ALA A 76 13.91 3.73 -4.56
N LEU A 77 12.58 3.77 -4.51
CA LEU A 77 11.71 2.60 -4.28
C LEU A 77 11.23 1.95 -5.59
N ALA A 78 11.27 2.69 -6.70
CA ALA A 78 10.60 2.32 -7.95
C ALA A 78 11.06 0.97 -8.50
N GLU A 79 12.36 0.70 -8.49
CA GLU A 79 12.94 -0.55 -9.00
C GLU A 79 12.39 -1.78 -8.24
N ALA A 80 12.44 -1.73 -6.91
CA ALA A 80 11.94 -2.82 -6.07
C ALA A 80 10.42 -3.02 -6.21
N GLN A 81 9.66 -1.94 -6.31
CA GLN A 81 8.21 -2.00 -6.52
C GLN A 81 7.87 -2.58 -7.91
N ASN A 82 8.64 -2.25 -8.93
CA ASN A 82 8.46 -2.80 -10.28
C ASN A 82 8.78 -4.28 -10.33
N LEU A 83 9.88 -4.72 -9.71
CA LEU A 83 10.21 -6.14 -9.59
C LEU A 83 9.09 -6.90 -8.87
N LEU A 84 8.55 -6.35 -7.78
CA LEU A 84 7.45 -6.98 -7.06
C LEU A 84 6.21 -7.18 -7.96
N ARG A 85 5.85 -6.17 -8.77
CA ARG A 85 4.74 -6.28 -9.74
C ARG A 85 5.02 -7.33 -10.81
N GLU A 86 6.23 -7.33 -11.37
CA GLU A 86 6.66 -8.28 -12.40
C GLU A 86 6.51 -9.74 -11.91
N LEU A 87 7.09 -10.06 -10.76
CA LEU A 87 7.11 -11.42 -10.24
C LEU A 87 5.73 -11.88 -9.73
N THR A 88 4.93 -10.98 -9.15
CA THR A 88 3.56 -11.31 -8.76
C THR A 88 2.65 -11.52 -9.96
N ALA A 89 2.87 -10.82 -11.07
CA ALA A 89 2.14 -11.04 -12.32
C ALA A 89 2.39 -12.44 -12.92
N VAL A 90 3.62 -12.99 -12.79
CA VAL A 90 3.92 -14.38 -13.18
C VAL A 90 3.04 -15.38 -12.41
N LEU A 91 2.76 -15.10 -11.14
CA LEU A 91 1.85 -15.90 -10.30
C LEU A 91 0.36 -15.58 -10.52
N GLY A 92 0.03 -14.72 -11.48
CA GLY A 92 -1.34 -14.26 -11.74
C GLY A 92 -1.91 -13.29 -10.70
N LEU A 93 -1.07 -12.77 -9.80
CA LEU A 93 -1.47 -11.84 -8.75
C LEU A 93 -1.30 -10.40 -9.24
N ARG A 94 -2.42 -9.73 -9.54
CA ARG A 94 -2.43 -8.29 -9.84
C ARG A 94 -2.50 -7.50 -8.54
N LEU A 95 -1.42 -6.79 -8.22
CA LEU A 95 -1.32 -6.01 -7.00
C LEU A 95 -1.95 -4.63 -7.12
N ASP A 96 -2.10 -4.13 -8.34
CA ASP A 96 -2.85 -2.90 -8.59
C ASP A 96 -4.24 -3.04 -7.95
N GLU A 97 -4.72 -1.95 -7.36
CA GLU A 97 -6.11 -1.90 -6.95
C GLU A 97 -6.93 -1.99 -8.24
N GLU A 98 -7.60 -3.12 -8.47
CA GLU A 98 -8.78 -3.07 -9.32
C GLU A 98 -9.63 -1.93 -8.77
N PRO A 99 -10.02 -0.93 -9.59
CA PRO A 99 -10.95 0.08 -9.13
C PRO A 99 -12.25 -0.65 -8.83
N ARG A 100 -12.43 -1.03 -7.56
CA ARG A 100 -13.68 -1.59 -7.05
C ARG A 100 -14.72 -0.49 -7.13
N GLY A 101 -15.38 -0.29 -8.27
CA GLY A 101 -16.60 0.51 -8.45
C GLY A 101 -16.72 1.81 -7.67
N GLY A 102 -15.59 2.47 -7.35
CA GLY A 102 -15.50 3.48 -6.29
C GLY A 102 -14.65 4.69 -6.67
N ALA A 103 -13.97 4.64 -7.82
CA ALA A 103 -13.32 5.82 -8.40
C ALA A 103 -14.36 6.94 -8.64
N GLU A 104 -15.58 6.57 -9.03
CA GLU A 104 -16.70 7.51 -9.17
C GLU A 104 -17.18 8.07 -7.82
N ALA A 105 -17.00 7.33 -6.72
CA ALA A 105 -17.38 7.76 -5.38
C ALA A 105 -16.34 8.69 -4.74
N ALA A 106 -15.09 8.68 -5.21
CA ALA A 106 -13.98 9.43 -4.61
C ALA A 106 -14.26 10.95 -4.47
N PRO A 107 -14.76 11.67 -5.49
CA PRO A 107 -15.07 13.10 -5.35
C PRO A 107 -16.13 13.39 -4.28
N PHE A 108 -17.08 12.49 -4.09
CA PHE A 108 -18.12 12.62 -3.07
C PHE A 108 -17.57 12.34 -1.66
N ILE A 109 -16.63 11.41 -1.54
CA ILE A 109 -15.93 11.15 -0.28
C ILE A 109 -15.07 12.35 0.11
N ASP A 110 -14.34 12.93 -0.85
CA ASP A 110 -13.52 14.14 -0.61
C ASP A 110 -14.39 15.31 -0.12
N LEU A 111 -15.55 15.53 -0.76
CA LEU A 111 -16.52 16.53 -0.30
C LEU A 111 -17.02 16.25 1.13
N LEU A 112 -17.30 15.00 1.48
CA LEU A 112 -17.72 14.64 2.84
C LEU A 112 -16.60 14.85 3.87
N VAL A 113 -15.33 14.62 3.49
CA VAL A 113 -14.16 14.90 4.33
C VAL A 113 -13.99 16.41 4.55
N GLU A 114 -14.19 17.22 3.52
CA GLU A 114 -14.18 18.68 3.62
C GLU A 114 -15.28 19.18 4.57
N ILE A 115 -16.53 18.74 4.37
CA ILE A 115 -17.66 19.08 5.24
C ILE A 115 -17.37 18.65 6.68
N ARG A 116 -16.85 17.44 6.90
CA ARG A 116 -16.47 16.96 8.23
C ARG A 116 -15.43 17.87 8.88
N THR A 117 -14.45 18.36 8.12
CA THR A 117 -13.39 19.25 8.60
C THR A 117 -13.98 20.59 9.05
N ALA A 118 -14.83 21.20 8.22
CA ALA A 118 -15.54 22.43 8.59
C ALA A 118 -16.42 22.26 9.85
N LEU A 119 -17.08 21.11 10.00
CA LEU A 119 -17.86 20.79 11.20
C LEU A 119 -16.98 20.70 12.46
N ARG A 120 -15.75 20.18 12.35
CA ARG A 120 -14.79 20.13 13.48
C ARG A 120 -14.33 21.52 13.88
N GLU A 121 -14.06 22.40 12.91
CA GLU A 121 -13.68 23.80 13.15
C GLU A 121 -14.80 24.56 13.88
N GLN A 122 -16.05 24.29 13.51
CA GLN A 122 -17.23 24.83 14.18
C GLN A 122 -17.57 24.12 15.50
N LYS A 123 -16.76 23.14 15.94
CA LYS A 123 -16.95 22.34 17.15
C LYS A 123 -18.26 21.53 17.17
N LEU A 124 -18.78 21.17 16.00
CA LEU A 124 -19.97 20.33 15.81
C LEU A 124 -19.58 18.84 15.81
N TRP A 125 -19.06 18.36 16.95
CA TRP A 125 -18.45 17.04 17.09
C TRP A 125 -19.39 15.88 16.71
N ALA A 126 -20.64 15.92 17.19
CA ALA A 126 -21.61 14.85 16.93
C ALA A 126 -21.89 14.64 15.42
N LEU A 127 -21.94 15.73 14.64
CA LEU A 127 -22.14 15.64 13.19
C LEU A 127 -20.87 15.17 12.47
N SER A 128 -19.70 15.63 12.92
CA SER A 128 -18.40 15.18 12.41
C SER A 128 -18.20 13.68 12.62
N ASP A 129 -18.49 13.18 13.83
CA ASP A 129 -18.41 11.76 14.17
C ASP A 129 -19.41 10.94 13.36
N ARG A 130 -20.65 11.44 13.18
CA ARG A 130 -21.65 10.78 12.34
C ARG A 130 -21.15 10.57 10.91
N ILE A 131 -20.48 11.55 10.30
CA ILE A 131 -19.90 11.39 8.95
C ILE A 131 -18.81 10.32 8.95
N ARG A 132 -17.88 10.37 9.91
CA ARG A 132 -16.80 9.37 10.03
C ARG A 132 -17.37 7.96 10.16
N ASP A 133 -18.34 7.78 11.04
CA ASP A 133 -18.86 6.46 11.38
C ASP A 133 -19.68 5.89 10.20
N ARG A 134 -20.46 6.71 9.50
CA ARG A 134 -21.19 6.30 8.28
C ARG A 134 -20.25 5.98 7.11
N LEU A 135 -19.18 6.74 6.93
CA LEU A 135 -18.15 6.41 5.95
C LEU A 135 -17.50 5.07 6.29
N LEU A 136 -17.19 4.82 7.57
CA LEU A 136 -16.61 3.56 8.01
C LEU A 136 -17.54 2.36 7.77
N GLU A 137 -18.85 2.52 8.00
CA GLU A 137 -19.87 1.52 7.68
C GLU A 137 -19.95 1.22 6.18
N LEU A 138 -19.77 2.25 5.33
CA LEU A 138 -19.70 2.13 3.87
C LEU A 138 -18.34 1.62 3.37
N GLY A 139 -17.45 1.24 4.28
CA GLY A 139 -16.14 0.69 3.93
C GLY A 139 -15.12 1.76 3.55
N VAL A 140 -15.24 2.99 4.07
CA VAL A 140 -14.26 4.07 3.91
C VAL A 140 -13.69 4.42 5.29
N ALA A 141 -12.42 4.13 5.52
CA ALA A 141 -11.72 4.50 6.75
C ALA A 141 -11.06 5.87 6.59
N LEU A 142 -11.30 6.77 7.55
CA LEU A 142 -10.64 8.07 7.64
C LEU A 142 -9.42 8.00 8.55
N GLU A 143 -8.34 8.67 8.16
CA GLU A 143 -7.10 8.79 8.91
C GLU A 143 -6.77 10.29 9.09
N ASP A 144 -6.84 10.78 10.33
CA ASP A 144 -6.51 12.17 10.65
C ASP A 144 -4.98 12.30 10.85
N GLY A 145 -4.34 13.19 10.11
CA GLY A 145 -2.91 13.48 10.20
C GLY A 145 -2.61 14.97 10.38
N LYS A 146 -1.32 15.30 10.58
CA LYS A 146 -0.86 16.69 10.75
C LYS A 146 -1.16 17.58 9.52
N GLN A 147 -1.29 16.98 8.34
CA GLN A 147 -1.51 17.68 7.07
C GLN A 147 -2.98 17.68 6.63
N GLY A 148 -3.89 17.09 7.41
CA GLY A 148 -5.30 16.96 7.06
C GLY A 148 -5.83 15.54 7.27
N THR A 149 -7.08 15.32 6.84
CA THR A 149 -7.71 13.99 6.85
C THR A 149 -7.46 13.32 5.52
N THR A 150 -6.93 12.09 5.52
CA THR A 150 -6.89 11.21 4.35
C THR A 150 -7.90 10.08 4.52
N TRP A 151 -8.20 9.35 3.44
CA TRP A 151 -9.11 8.22 3.51
C TRP A 151 -8.63 7.06 2.65
N ARG A 152 -9.12 5.86 2.99
CA ARG A 152 -8.87 4.63 2.22
C ARG A 152 -10.08 3.71 2.27
N TRP A 153 -10.25 2.90 1.24
CA TRP A 153 -11.22 1.81 1.27
C TRP A 153 -10.81 0.76 2.33
N LYS A 154 -11.78 0.29 3.10
CA LYS A 154 -11.66 -0.78 4.07
C LYS A 154 -11.74 -2.12 3.33
N SER A 155 -10.73 -2.97 3.53
CA SER A 155 -10.58 -4.28 2.89
C SER A 155 -11.29 -5.42 3.63
#